data_AF-A0A1Q5CNH8-F1
#
_entry.id   AF-A0A1Q5CNH8-F1
#
_cell.length_a   1.000
_cell.length_b   1.000
_cell.length_c   1.000
_cell.angle_alpha   90.00
_cell.angle_beta   90.00
_cell.angle_gamma   90.00
#
_symmetry.space_group_name_H-M   'P 1'
#
loop_
_entity.id
_entity.type
_entity.pdbx_description
1 polymer ?
#
loop_
_entity_poly.entity_id
_entity_poly.type
_entity_poly.pdbx_seq_one_letter_code
_entity_poly.pdbx_strand_id
1 'polypeptide(L)'
;MAMIIPWLGAGFADSRSRRRLLRRALVVVMALCWVAWAALAWWTAPRQVGLEQLDRDLAAGRIVTFVRADGWDEEGGFWGRRPEPQYDSEGWMMIWSLPDGRVRYADVGVLSIDEERSADHEDARLAQVASSWRTDGAPADRLADAAALLSGALAVTWLGMLIAGPAPRAGSRCFWFWIGLLPFGAGLLGWLLREQWHAEVPAGRDRQSGWAGFGWALLGGLVLSLAVLGLRALFGGIVIPGG
;
A
#
# COMPACT_ATOMS: atom_id res chain seq x y z
N MET A 1 23.43 10.28 -64.32
CA MET A 1 24.42 9.90 -63.29
C MET A 1 24.00 10.58 -61.99
N ALA A 2 23.22 9.89 -61.15
CA ALA A 2 22.63 10.46 -59.93
C ALA A 2 23.31 9.83 -58.71
N MET A 3 23.93 10.67 -57.89
CA MET A 3 24.72 10.30 -56.72
C MET A 3 23.77 10.28 -55.50
N ILE A 4 23.46 9.08 -55.00
CA ILE A 4 22.59 8.88 -53.83
C ILE A 4 23.45 9.02 -52.56
N ILE A 5 23.10 9.99 -51.72
CA ILE A 5 23.82 10.36 -50.48
C ILE A 5 23.40 9.42 -49.33
N PRO A 6 24.30 8.62 -48.73
CA PRO A 6 23.94 7.60 -47.72
C PRO A 6 23.85 8.09 -46.25
N TRP A 7 24.09 9.38 -45.96
CA TRP A 7 24.44 9.82 -44.60
C TRP A 7 23.27 10.20 -43.67
N LEU A 8 22.01 10.12 -44.09
CA LEU A 8 20.85 10.49 -43.25
C LEU A 8 20.34 9.37 -42.32
N GLY A 9 20.93 8.18 -42.34
CA GLY A 9 20.44 7.02 -41.57
C GLY A 9 20.87 6.92 -40.11
N ALA A 10 22.00 7.54 -39.72
CA ALA A 10 22.62 7.28 -38.41
C ALA A 10 21.88 7.94 -37.21
N GLY A 11 21.24 9.10 -37.40
CA GLY A 11 20.56 9.82 -36.30
C GLY A 11 19.24 9.18 -35.84
N PHE A 12 18.56 8.40 -36.69
CA PHE A 12 17.25 7.82 -36.36
C PHE A 12 17.33 6.51 -35.57
N ALA A 13 18.45 5.78 -35.66
CA ALA A 13 18.65 4.54 -34.91
C ALA A 13 18.82 4.81 -33.40
N ASP A 14 19.50 5.90 -33.05
CA ASP A 14 19.83 6.25 -31.66
C ASP A 14 18.60 6.70 -30.85
N SER A 15 17.64 7.38 -31.49
CA SER A 15 16.40 7.80 -30.82
C SER A 15 15.51 6.61 -30.39
N ARG A 16 15.50 5.51 -31.16
CA ARG A 16 14.68 4.33 -30.89
C ARG A 16 15.27 3.45 -29.78
N SER A 17 16.59 3.27 -29.75
CA SER A 17 17.28 2.56 -28.68
C SER A 17 17.10 3.28 -27.35
N ARG A 18 17.30 4.61 -27.32
CA ARG A 18 17.12 5.43 -26.12
C ARG A 18 15.70 5.37 -25.57
N ARG A 19 14.66 5.44 -26.41
CA ARG A 19 13.26 5.28 -25.97
C ARG A 19 12.98 3.90 -25.37
N ARG A 20 13.54 2.83 -25.93
CA ARG A 20 13.40 1.46 -25.39
C ARG A 20 14.08 1.33 -24.03
N LEU A 21 15.28 1.89 -23.88
CA LEU A 21 16.01 1.90 -22.61
C LEU A 21 15.26 2.68 -21.53
N LEU A 22 14.80 3.90 -21.84
CA LEU A 22 14.01 4.70 -20.92
C LEU A 22 12.73 3.99 -20.47
N ARG A 23 12.02 3.33 -21.40
CA ARG A 23 10.83 2.53 -21.08
C ARG A 23 11.15 1.38 -20.13
N ARG A 24 12.23 0.64 -20.38
CA ARG A 24 12.68 -0.46 -19.48
C ARG A 24 13.09 0.06 -18.12
N ALA A 25 13.88 1.14 -18.07
CA ALA A 25 14.29 1.77 -16.83
C ALA A 25 13.07 2.19 -16.01
N LEU A 26 12.07 2.80 -16.65
CA LEU A 26 10.84 3.22 -16.00
C LEU A 26 10.04 2.05 -15.42
N VAL A 27 9.93 0.93 -16.15
CA VAL A 27 9.28 -0.30 -15.65
C VAL A 27 10.00 -0.86 -14.43
N VAL A 28 11.34 -0.90 -14.47
CA VAL A 28 12.16 -1.37 -13.35
C VAL A 28 12.00 -0.43 -12.15
N VAL A 29 12.05 0.89 -12.37
CA VAL A 29 11.85 1.89 -11.31
C VAL A 29 10.45 1.74 -10.70
N MET A 30 9.40 1.60 -11.50
CA MET A 30 8.05 1.38 -10.97
C MET A 30 7.94 0.09 -10.16
N ALA A 31 8.57 -1.00 -10.61
CA ALA A 31 8.59 -2.26 -9.87
C ALA A 31 9.33 -2.11 -8.53
N LEU A 32 10.49 -1.45 -8.52
CA LEU A 32 11.26 -1.17 -7.31
C LEU A 32 10.49 -0.26 -6.35
N CYS A 33 9.84 0.79 -6.87
CA CYS A 33 8.97 1.66 -6.07
C CYS A 33 7.79 0.89 -5.49
N TRP A 34 7.20 -0.04 -6.24
CA TRP A 34 6.13 -0.91 -5.72
C TRP A 34 6.64 -1.81 -4.60
N VAL A 35 7.82 -2.41 -4.72
CA VAL A 35 8.42 -3.23 -3.66
C VAL A 35 8.71 -2.40 -2.42
N ALA A 36 9.29 -1.21 -2.59
CA ALA A 36 9.58 -0.29 -1.49
C ALA A 36 8.30 0.14 -0.76
N TRP A 37 7.27 0.50 -1.54
CA TRP A 37 5.95 0.82 -1.00
C TRP A 37 5.34 -0.35 -0.23
N ALA A 38 5.31 -1.55 -0.82
CA ALA A 38 4.72 -2.73 -0.20
C ALA A 38 5.44 -3.09 1.11
N ALA A 39 6.78 -3.00 1.14
CA ALA A 39 7.57 -3.22 2.33
C ALA A 39 7.27 -2.19 3.44
N LEU A 40 7.16 -0.91 3.08
CA LEU A 40 6.81 0.15 4.04
C LEU A 40 5.39 -0.02 4.58
N ALA A 41 4.41 -0.21 3.69
CA ALA A 41 3.01 -0.42 4.07
C ALA A 41 2.86 -1.62 5.00
N TRP A 42 3.55 -2.73 4.69
CA TRP A 42 3.60 -3.92 5.55
C TRP A 42 4.26 -3.64 6.91
N TRP A 43 5.35 -2.86 6.92
CA TRP A 43 6.07 -2.53 8.13
C TRP A 43 5.20 -1.71 9.08
N THR A 44 4.54 -0.66 8.56
CA THR A 44 3.72 0.29 9.31
C THR A 44 2.29 -0.17 9.59
N ALA A 45 1.87 -1.29 9.00
CA ALA A 45 0.53 -1.82 9.21
C ALA A 45 0.29 -2.14 10.71
N PRO A 46 -0.86 -1.72 11.29
CA PRO A 46 -1.20 -2.02 12.68
C PRO A 46 -1.28 -3.52 12.94
N ARG A 47 -0.72 -3.96 14.08
CA ARG A 47 -0.75 -5.38 14.50
C ARG A 47 -1.47 -5.52 15.82
N GLN A 48 -2.44 -6.43 15.87
CA GLN A 48 -3.13 -6.78 17.10
C GLN A 48 -2.18 -7.57 18.01
N VAL A 49 -2.10 -7.16 19.27
CA VAL A 49 -1.35 -7.84 20.32
C VAL A 49 -2.20 -7.89 21.61
N GLY A 50 -1.82 -8.75 22.56
CA GLY A 50 -2.46 -8.79 23.88
C GLY A 50 -2.02 -7.64 24.78
N LEU A 51 -2.80 -7.35 25.83
CA LEU A 51 -2.50 -6.32 26.83
C LEU A 51 -1.17 -6.59 27.55
N GLU A 52 -0.75 -7.85 27.70
CA GLU A 52 0.55 -8.15 28.31
C GLU A 52 1.72 -7.63 27.46
N GLN A 53 1.52 -7.40 26.15
CA GLN A 53 2.52 -6.78 25.29
C GLN A 53 2.60 -5.27 25.51
N LEU A 54 1.47 -4.61 25.79
CA LEU A 54 1.43 -3.19 26.14
C LEU A 54 2.24 -2.95 27.42
N ASP A 55 1.99 -3.74 28.47
CA ASP A 55 2.75 -3.67 29.72
C ASP A 55 4.25 -3.88 29.52
N ARG A 56 4.63 -4.84 28.67
CA ARG A 56 6.04 -5.11 28.34
C ARG A 56 6.68 -3.98 27.55
N ASP A 57 5.96 -3.36 26.64
CA ASP A 57 6.47 -2.22 25.86
C ASP A 57 6.60 -0.97 26.73
N LEU A 58 5.63 -0.74 27.63
CA LEU A 58 5.60 0.33 28.60
C LEU A 58 6.75 0.19 29.61
N ALA A 59 6.92 -0.99 30.21
CA ALA A 59 8.01 -1.28 31.13
C ALA A 59 9.40 -1.14 30.47
N ALA A 60 9.49 -1.42 29.16
CA ALA A 60 10.71 -1.26 28.38
C ALA A 60 10.93 0.18 27.88
N GLY A 61 10.02 1.13 28.15
CA GLY A 61 10.12 2.52 27.68
C GLY A 61 10.12 2.63 26.14
N ARG A 62 9.44 1.71 25.45
CA ARG A 62 9.41 1.65 23.98
C ARG A 62 8.18 2.31 23.37
N ILE A 63 7.30 2.91 24.16
CA ILE A 63 6.11 3.56 23.63
C ILE A 63 6.48 5.00 23.25
N VAL A 64 6.26 5.39 22.00
CA VAL A 64 6.57 6.74 21.49
C VAL A 64 5.31 7.59 21.49
N THR A 65 4.27 7.10 20.85
CA THR A 65 2.94 7.72 20.86
C THR A 65 1.89 6.70 21.27
N PHE A 66 0.80 7.19 21.83
CA PHE A 66 -0.36 6.35 22.15
C PHE A 66 -1.67 7.10 21.95
N VAL A 67 -2.75 6.33 21.76
CA VAL A 67 -4.11 6.84 21.71
C VAL A 67 -5.12 5.73 21.98
N ARG A 68 -6.24 6.14 22.54
CA ARG A 68 -7.44 5.34 22.68
C ARG A 68 -8.39 5.62 21.50
N ALA A 69 -9.03 4.57 21.00
CA ALA A 69 -9.84 4.62 19.79
C ALA A 69 -10.99 3.62 19.85
N ASP A 70 -12.05 3.90 19.11
CA ASP A 70 -13.21 3.02 18.96
C ASP A 70 -13.16 2.13 17.71
N GLY A 71 -12.05 2.22 16.98
CA GLY A 71 -11.83 1.46 15.77
C GLY A 71 -10.86 2.13 14.82
N TRP A 72 -10.91 1.66 13.57
CA TRP A 72 -10.16 2.21 12.46
C TRP A 72 -11.11 2.93 11.51
N ASP A 73 -10.73 4.11 11.07
CA ASP A 73 -11.38 4.82 9.98
C ASP A 73 -11.02 4.11 8.67
N GLU A 74 -12.02 3.42 8.12
CA GLU A 74 -11.95 2.70 6.84
C GLU A 74 -12.25 3.64 5.65
N GLU A 75 -12.63 4.90 5.89
CA GLU A 75 -13.02 5.81 4.80
C GLU A 75 -11.81 6.24 3.93
N GLY A 76 -11.90 5.94 2.63
CA GLY A 76 -11.17 6.69 1.61
C GLY A 76 -9.69 6.36 1.43
N GLY A 77 -9.20 5.22 1.93
CA GLY A 77 -7.82 4.78 1.71
C GLY A 77 -7.56 4.24 0.30
N PHE A 78 -7.04 5.05 -0.62
CA PHE A 78 -6.50 4.54 -1.89
C PHE A 78 -5.07 4.01 -1.69
N TRP A 79 -4.87 2.70 -1.93
CA TRP A 79 -3.59 1.97 -1.89
C TRP A 79 -2.66 2.27 -0.70
N GLY A 80 -2.72 1.43 0.33
CA GLY A 80 -1.68 1.36 1.36
C GLY A 80 -1.60 2.59 2.26
N ARG A 81 -2.64 3.43 2.28
CA ARG A 81 -2.84 4.39 3.36
C ARG A 81 -3.04 3.59 4.64
N ARG A 82 -2.26 3.93 5.68
CA ARG A 82 -2.47 3.37 7.01
C ARG A 82 -3.88 3.79 7.48
N PRO A 83 -4.72 2.86 7.99
CA PRO A 83 -5.99 3.26 8.57
C PRO A 83 -5.75 4.25 9.71
N GLU A 84 -6.60 5.26 9.81
CA GLU A 84 -6.52 6.25 10.88
C GLU A 84 -7.32 5.76 12.07
N PRO A 85 -6.85 5.93 13.32
CA PRO A 85 -7.65 5.57 14.47
C PRO A 85 -8.86 6.51 14.60
N GLN A 86 -10.03 5.96 14.89
CA GLN A 86 -11.20 6.75 15.28
C GLN A 86 -11.07 7.13 16.75
N TYR A 87 -10.58 8.35 17.01
CA TYR A 87 -10.30 8.83 18.36
C TYR A 87 -11.55 8.84 19.23
N ASP A 88 -11.46 8.13 20.36
CA ASP A 88 -12.45 8.17 21.41
C ASP A 88 -11.76 8.01 22.77
N SER A 89 -12.04 8.92 23.70
CA SER A 89 -11.54 8.85 25.09
C SER A 89 -12.11 7.67 25.87
N GLU A 90 -13.24 7.11 25.44
CA GLU A 90 -13.85 5.92 26.03
C GLU A 90 -13.60 4.68 25.15
N GLY A 91 -12.72 4.80 24.16
CA GLY A 91 -12.50 3.79 23.16
C GLY A 91 -12.08 2.42 23.72
N TRP A 92 -12.63 1.36 23.14
CA TRP A 92 -12.32 -0.03 23.50
C TRP A 92 -10.98 -0.53 22.94
N MET A 93 -10.30 0.26 22.10
CA MET A 93 -9.03 -0.09 21.50
C MET A 93 -7.92 0.85 21.98
N MET A 94 -6.82 0.26 22.43
CA MET A 94 -5.60 0.98 22.75
C MET A 94 -4.58 0.83 21.62
N ILE A 95 -4.06 1.94 21.09
CA ILE A 95 -3.16 1.97 19.94
C ILE A 95 -1.87 2.70 20.34
N TRP A 96 -0.71 2.14 19.99
CA TRP A 96 0.57 2.76 20.26
C TRP A 96 1.61 2.54 19.18
N SER A 97 2.57 3.44 19.08
CA SER A 97 3.70 3.35 18.17
C SER A 97 5.02 3.09 18.89
N LEU A 98 5.92 2.41 18.17
CA LEU A 98 7.27 2.08 18.63
C LEU A 98 8.33 2.95 17.92
N PRO A 99 9.57 3.06 18.43
CA PRO A 99 10.64 3.86 17.83
C PRO A 99 11.04 3.41 16.42
N ASP A 100 10.77 2.15 16.09
CA ASP A 100 11.01 1.58 14.76
C ASP A 100 9.89 1.86 13.76
N GLY A 101 8.86 2.61 14.16
CA GLY A 101 7.74 3.01 13.34
C GLY A 101 6.64 1.95 13.19
N ARG A 102 6.73 0.81 13.90
CA ARG A 102 5.64 -0.15 13.97
C ARG A 102 4.51 0.36 14.86
N VAL A 103 3.28 0.05 14.45
CA VAL A 103 2.06 0.34 15.22
C VAL A 103 1.49 -0.96 15.77
N ARG A 104 1.09 -0.93 17.03
CA ARG A 104 0.42 -2.03 17.71
C ARG A 104 -0.91 -1.55 18.26
N TYR A 105 -1.83 -2.48 18.41
CA TYR A 105 -3.08 -2.23 19.10
C TYR A 105 -3.50 -3.43 19.93
N ALA A 106 -4.22 -3.17 21.02
CA ALA A 106 -4.84 -4.17 21.86
C ALA A 106 -6.30 -3.77 22.13
N ASP A 107 -7.15 -4.77 22.28
CA ASP A 107 -8.52 -4.59 22.76
C ASP A 107 -8.46 -4.47 24.29
N VAL A 108 -8.91 -3.33 24.82
CA VAL A 108 -9.03 -3.08 26.27
C VAL A 108 -10.45 -3.34 26.78
N GLY A 109 -11.39 -3.67 25.90
CA GLY A 109 -12.80 -3.85 26.20
C GLY A 109 -13.56 -2.55 26.45
N VAL A 110 -14.89 -2.65 26.55
CA VAL A 110 -15.74 -1.54 27.00
C VAL A 110 -15.63 -1.45 28.51
N LEU A 111 -15.18 -0.30 29.00
CA LEU A 111 -14.91 -0.09 30.42
C LEU A 111 -16.22 0.06 31.20
N SER A 112 -16.34 -0.67 32.32
CA SER A 112 -17.26 -0.34 33.40
C SER A 112 -16.75 0.85 34.23
N ILE A 113 -17.59 1.47 35.07
CA ILE A 113 -17.22 2.67 35.85
C ILE A 113 -15.93 2.48 36.69
N ASP A 114 -15.75 1.28 37.27
CA ASP A 114 -14.53 0.99 38.04
C ASP A 114 -13.30 0.80 37.13
N GLU A 115 -13.49 0.29 35.92
CA GLU A 115 -12.46 0.14 34.90
C GLU A 115 -12.11 1.48 34.23
N GLU A 116 -13.07 2.39 34.09
CA GLU A 116 -12.90 3.77 33.60
C GLU A 116 -11.89 4.53 34.47
N ARG A 117 -12.03 4.40 35.79
CA ARG A 117 -11.07 4.99 36.74
C ARG A 117 -9.67 4.37 36.64
N SER A 118 -9.58 3.08 36.29
CA SER A 118 -8.29 2.41 36.07
C SER A 118 -7.66 2.83 34.74
N ALA A 119 -8.47 2.97 33.69
CA ALA A 119 -8.06 3.45 32.38
C ALA A 119 -7.52 4.88 32.44
N ASP A 120 -8.19 5.79 33.18
CA ASP A 120 -7.67 7.13 33.44
C ASP A 120 -6.28 7.12 34.07
N HIS A 121 -6.04 6.17 34.99
CA HIS A 121 -4.75 6.03 35.63
C HIS A 121 -3.68 5.50 34.67
N GLU A 122 -4.04 4.56 33.80
CA GLU A 122 -3.15 4.00 32.77
C GLU A 122 -2.82 5.05 31.70
N ASP A 123 -3.82 5.78 31.22
CA ASP A 123 -3.66 6.87 30.25
C ASP A 123 -2.79 7.99 30.84
N ALA A 124 -2.98 8.32 32.13
CA ALA A 124 -2.12 9.27 32.85
C ALA A 124 -0.67 8.76 33.00
N ARG A 125 -0.48 7.46 33.19
CA ARG A 125 0.86 6.83 33.24
C ARG A 125 1.52 6.85 31.86
N LEU A 126 0.77 6.61 30.80
CA LEU A 126 1.26 6.68 29.41
C LEU A 126 1.60 8.10 29.00
N ALA A 127 0.79 9.08 29.39
CA ALA A 127 1.04 10.50 29.15
C ALA A 127 2.35 11.01 29.79
N GLN A 128 2.87 10.33 30.81
CA GLN A 128 4.18 10.67 31.42
C GLN A 128 5.38 10.20 30.58
N VAL A 129 5.21 9.17 29.76
CA VAL A 129 6.32 8.51 29.05
C VAL A 129 6.23 8.60 27.53
N ALA A 130 5.04 8.85 26.99
CA ALA A 130 4.76 8.90 25.58
C ALA A 130 3.91 10.13 25.25
N SER A 131 4.10 10.65 24.04
CA SER A 131 3.32 11.79 23.59
C SER A 131 1.98 11.35 23.03
N SER A 132 1.02 12.28 22.94
CA SER A 132 -0.25 12.02 22.28
C SER A 132 0.00 11.65 20.81
N TRP A 133 -0.88 10.82 20.27
CA TRP A 133 -0.84 10.43 18.87
C TRP A 133 -0.85 11.62 17.90
N ARG A 134 -0.11 11.49 16.79
CA ARG A 134 0.27 12.58 15.86
C ARG A 134 1.01 13.75 16.52
N THR A 135 1.97 13.45 17.39
CA THR A 135 3.03 14.44 17.62
C THR A 135 3.87 14.54 16.34
N ASP A 136 3.91 15.72 15.72
CA ASP A 136 4.58 15.94 14.44
C ASP A 136 5.96 15.27 14.36
N GLY A 137 6.11 14.35 13.42
CA GLY A 137 7.38 13.71 13.11
C GLY A 137 7.71 12.43 13.87
N ALA A 138 6.73 11.76 14.49
CA ALA A 138 6.93 10.39 14.98
C ALA A 138 7.39 9.44 13.83
N PRO A 139 8.30 8.48 14.08
CA PRO A 139 8.82 7.59 13.04
C PRO A 139 7.74 6.83 12.27
N ALA A 140 6.69 6.37 12.97
CA ALA A 140 5.58 5.64 12.36
C ALA A 140 4.81 6.49 11.33
N ASP A 141 4.60 7.77 11.64
CA ASP A 141 3.88 8.70 10.75
C ASP A 141 4.73 9.02 9.52
N ARG A 142 6.03 9.28 9.68
CA ARG A 142 6.93 9.52 8.53
C ARG A 142 7.01 8.34 7.55
N LEU A 143 7.06 7.10 8.08
CA LEU A 143 7.09 5.90 7.24
C LEU A 143 5.74 5.67 6.54
N ALA A 144 4.63 5.92 7.23
CA ALA A 144 3.30 5.83 6.64
C ALA A 144 3.09 6.89 5.55
N ASP A 145 3.55 8.12 5.77
CA ASP A 145 3.52 9.20 4.79
C ASP A 145 4.39 8.87 3.57
N ALA A 146 5.59 8.32 3.79
CA ALA A 146 6.45 7.86 2.70
C ALA A 146 5.79 6.74 1.88
N ALA A 147 5.10 5.79 2.53
CA ALA A 147 4.32 4.78 1.84
C ALA A 147 3.18 5.41 1.01
N ALA A 148 2.42 6.35 1.59
CA ALA A 148 1.34 7.04 0.89
C ALA A 148 1.84 7.85 -0.32
N LEU A 149 2.98 8.53 -0.19
CA LEU A 149 3.59 9.27 -1.30
C LEU A 149 4.04 8.34 -2.42
N LEU A 150 4.66 7.19 -2.09
CA LEU A 150 5.06 6.20 -3.09
C LEU A 150 3.84 5.60 -3.79
N SER A 151 2.77 5.27 -3.07
CA SER A 151 1.56 4.72 -3.68
C SER A 151 0.87 5.72 -4.59
N GLY A 152 0.76 6.98 -4.16
CA GLY A 152 0.23 8.08 -4.96
C GLY A 152 1.07 8.31 -6.23
N ALA A 153 2.39 8.34 -6.11
CA ALA A 153 3.28 8.49 -7.26
C ALA A 153 3.15 7.34 -8.25
N LEU A 154 3.08 6.09 -7.77
CA LEU A 154 2.84 4.91 -8.60
C LEU A 154 1.50 4.99 -9.33
N ALA A 155 0.43 5.37 -8.63
CA ALA A 155 -0.91 5.47 -9.16
C ALA A 155 -1.02 6.54 -10.26
N VAL A 156 -0.51 7.75 -9.99
CA VAL A 156 -0.48 8.85 -10.96
C VAL A 156 0.36 8.48 -12.18
N THR A 157 1.53 7.89 -11.96
CA THR A 157 2.42 7.46 -13.04
C THR A 157 1.76 6.40 -13.92
N TRP A 158 1.16 5.38 -13.30
CA TRP A 158 0.44 4.33 -13.99
C TRP A 158 -0.76 4.86 -14.77
N LEU A 159 -1.59 5.71 -14.16
CA LEU A 159 -2.76 6.29 -14.81
C LEU A 159 -2.35 7.18 -15.99
N GLY A 160 -1.30 7.98 -15.82
CA GLY A 160 -0.71 8.79 -16.89
C GLY A 160 -0.26 7.92 -18.07
N MET A 161 0.39 6.79 -17.80
CA MET A 161 0.76 5.82 -18.85
C MET A 161 -0.44 5.18 -19.52
N LEU A 162 -1.49 4.87 -18.76
CA LEU A 162 -2.68 4.24 -19.28
C LEU A 162 -3.44 5.17 -20.24
N ILE A 163 -3.50 6.47 -19.92
CA ILE A 163 -4.23 7.49 -20.68
C ILE A 163 -3.40 8.00 -21.87
N ALA A 164 -2.17 8.46 -21.63
CA ALA A 164 -1.34 9.12 -22.62
C ALA A 164 -0.40 8.16 -23.37
N GLY A 165 -0.19 6.95 -22.85
CA GLY A 165 0.69 5.96 -23.46
C GLY A 165 0.08 5.24 -24.67
N PRO A 166 0.90 4.42 -25.35
CA PRO A 166 0.43 3.56 -26.44
C PRO A 166 -0.75 2.70 -25.99
N ALA A 167 -1.65 2.38 -26.91
CA ALA A 167 -2.76 1.48 -26.62
C ALA A 167 -2.25 0.13 -26.07
N PRO A 168 -2.81 -0.38 -24.96
CA PRO A 168 -2.43 -1.69 -24.43
C PRO A 168 -2.70 -2.80 -25.45
N ARG A 169 -1.89 -3.86 -25.42
CA ARG A 169 -1.92 -4.94 -26.40
C ARG A 169 -2.92 -6.03 -26.03
N ALA A 170 -3.00 -6.40 -24.75
CA ALA A 170 -3.78 -7.52 -24.27
C ALA A 170 -5.20 -7.15 -23.81
N GLY A 171 -5.52 -5.86 -23.71
CA GLY A 171 -6.84 -5.37 -23.28
C GLY A 171 -7.08 -3.93 -23.69
N SER A 172 -8.32 -3.46 -23.54
CA SER A 172 -8.63 -2.03 -23.69
C SER A 172 -8.05 -1.21 -22.52
N ARG A 173 -7.97 0.12 -22.67
CA ARG A 173 -7.61 1.00 -21.54
C ARG A 173 -8.61 0.87 -20.38
N CYS A 174 -9.89 0.73 -20.69
CA CYS A 174 -10.95 0.51 -19.70
C CYS A 174 -10.78 -0.83 -18.97
N PHE A 175 -10.40 -1.90 -19.67
CA PHE A 175 -10.07 -3.19 -19.05
C PHE A 175 -8.97 -3.01 -17.99
N TRP A 176 -7.87 -2.38 -18.37
CA TRP A 176 -6.74 -2.18 -17.47
C TRP A 176 -7.02 -1.18 -16.35
N PHE A 177 -7.88 -0.18 -16.59
CA PHE A 177 -8.35 0.72 -15.54
C PHE A 177 -9.01 -0.07 -14.41
N TRP A 178 -9.96 -0.96 -14.72
CA TRP A 178 -10.62 -1.79 -13.71
C TRP A 178 -9.65 -2.71 -12.98
N ILE A 179 -8.78 -3.41 -13.71
CA ILE A 179 -7.77 -4.29 -13.10
C ILE A 179 -6.81 -3.51 -12.21
N GLY A 180 -6.43 -2.30 -12.60
CA GLY A 180 -5.57 -1.42 -11.82
C GLY A 180 -6.12 -1.16 -10.43
N LEU A 181 -7.44 -1.05 -10.26
CA LEU A 181 -8.06 -0.81 -8.96
C LEU A 181 -7.97 -1.98 -7.97
N LEU A 182 -7.38 -3.11 -8.35
CA LEU A 182 -7.16 -4.22 -7.42
C LEU A 182 -6.34 -3.79 -6.19
N PRO A 183 -6.64 -4.36 -5.01
CA PRO A 183 -5.90 -4.07 -3.78
C PRO A 183 -4.42 -4.40 -3.90
N PHE A 184 -3.63 -3.80 -3.01
CA PHE A 184 -2.17 -3.94 -2.97
C PHE A 184 -1.45 -3.57 -4.29
N GLY A 185 -2.10 -2.79 -5.16
CA GLY A 185 -1.55 -2.47 -6.49
C GLY A 185 -1.31 -3.71 -7.36
N ALA A 186 -2.00 -4.83 -7.10
CA ALA A 186 -1.81 -6.07 -7.85
C ALA A 186 -2.09 -5.89 -9.35
N GLY A 187 -3.05 -5.02 -9.68
CA GLY A 187 -3.37 -4.65 -11.05
C GLY A 187 -2.21 -3.96 -11.78
N LEU A 188 -1.46 -3.10 -11.07
CA LEU A 188 -0.27 -2.46 -11.60
C LEU A 188 0.80 -3.49 -11.97
N LEU A 189 1.07 -4.46 -11.08
CA LEU A 189 2.03 -5.53 -11.35
C LEU A 189 1.58 -6.40 -12.52
N GLY A 190 0.29 -6.78 -12.55
CA GLY A 190 -0.28 -7.52 -13.68
C GLY A 190 -0.11 -6.79 -15.00
N TRP A 191 -0.32 -5.46 -15.01
CA TRP A 191 -0.08 -4.61 -16.17
C TRP A 191 1.40 -4.56 -16.56
N LEU A 192 2.32 -4.34 -15.61
CA LEU A 192 3.77 -4.30 -15.87
C LEU A 192 4.25 -5.63 -16.47
N LEU A 193 3.88 -6.76 -15.88
CA LEU A 193 4.29 -8.09 -16.34
C LEU A 193 3.73 -8.38 -17.74
N ARG A 194 2.45 -8.13 -17.97
CA ARG A 194 1.76 -8.52 -19.20
C ARG A 194 2.03 -7.57 -20.37
N GLU A 195 2.01 -6.27 -20.14
CA GLU A 195 2.09 -5.27 -21.23
C GLU A 195 3.53 -4.78 -21.48
N GLN A 196 4.39 -4.81 -20.46
CA GLN A 196 5.75 -4.28 -20.56
C GLN A 196 6.79 -5.38 -20.71
N TRP A 197 6.66 -6.50 -19.98
CA TRP A 197 7.62 -7.59 -20.00
C TRP A 197 7.35 -8.62 -21.10
N HIS A 198 6.11 -9.14 -21.18
CA HIS A 198 5.71 -10.15 -22.17
C HIS A 198 5.11 -9.55 -23.45
N ALA A 199 5.75 -8.51 -23.98
CA ALA A 199 5.21 -7.71 -25.07
C ALA A 199 5.14 -8.46 -26.43
N GLU A 200 5.56 -9.73 -26.51
CA GLU A 200 5.66 -10.52 -27.74
C GLU A 200 4.37 -11.25 -28.14
N VAL A 201 3.23 -10.94 -27.52
CA VAL A 201 1.95 -11.56 -27.88
C VAL A 201 1.61 -11.29 -29.36
N PRO A 202 1.32 -12.33 -30.17
CA PRO A 202 0.99 -12.17 -31.58
C PRO A 202 -0.19 -11.22 -31.79
N ALA A 203 -0.05 -10.29 -32.73
CA ALA A 203 -1.13 -9.42 -33.17
C ALA A 203 -2.25 -10.30 -33.78
N GLY A 204 -3.37 -10.46 -33.08
CA GLY A 204 -4.49 -11.27 -33.55
C GLY A 204 -5.38 -11.89 -32.48
N ARG A 205 -4.98 -11.86 -31.20
CA ARG A 205 -5.87 -12.29 -30.11
C ARG A 205 -6.91 -11.20 -29.83
N ASP A 206 -8.18 -11.58 -29.70
CA ASP A 206 -9.26 -10.66 -29.35
C ASP A 206 -8.93 -9.84 -28.11
N ARG A 207 -9.05 -8.52 -28.23
CA ARG A 207 -8.81 -7.60 -27.12
C ARG A 207 -9.92 -7.77 -26.09
N GLN A 208 -9.56 -7.98 -24.84
CA GLN A 208 -10.54 -8.08 -23.76
C GLN A 208 -11.29 -6.76 -23.57
N SER A 209 -12.62 -6.86 -23.44
CA SER A 209 -13.53 -5.72 -23.27
C SER A 209 -13.39 -5.08 -21.89
N GLY A 210 -13.83 -3.84 -21.74
CA GLY A 210 -13.83 -3.13 -20.45
C GLY A 210 -14.60 -3.88 -19.36
N TRP A 211 -15.78 -4.42 -19.69
CA TRP A 211 -16.62 -5.18 -18.76
C TRP A 211 -15.99 -6.49 -18.29
N ALA A 212 -15.21 -7.16 -19.15
CA ALA A 212 -14.43 -8.30 -18.71
C ALA A 212 -13.42 -7.90 -17.62
N GLY A 213 -12.82 -6.70 -17.73
CA GLY A 213 -11.89 -6.17 -16.73
C GLY A 213 -12.55 -5.94 -15.38
N PHE A 214 -13.78 -5.43 -15.38
CA PHE A 214 -14.57 -5.29 -14.16
C PHE A 214 -14.84 -6.65 -13.50
N GLY A 215 -15.27 -7.65 -14.26
CA GLY A 215 -15.49 -9.00 -13.74
C GLY A 215 -14.23 -9.63 -13.15
N TRP A 216 -13.08 -9.47 -13.82
CA TRP A 216 -11.79 -9.93 -13.32
C TRP A 216 -11.30 -9.15 -12.10
N ALA A 217 -11.58 -7.85 -12.00
CA ALA A 217 -11.25 -7.05 -10.83
C ALA A 217 -12.04 -7.52 -9.60
N LEU A 218 -13.34 -7.80 -9.77
CA LEU A 218 -14.18 -8.33 -8.70
C LEU A 218 -13.71 -9.72 -8.24
N LEU A 219 -13.45 -10.62 -9.19
CA LEU A 219 -12.93 -11.96 -8.87
C LEU A 219 -11.55 -11.90 -8.22
N GLY A 220 -10.65 -11.06 -8.75
CA GLY A 220 -9.30 -10.87 -8.23
C GLY A 220 -9.31 -10.31 -6.81
N GLY A 221 -10.18 -9.32 -6.54
CA GLY A 221 -10.39 -8.78 -5.21
C GLY A 221 -10.86 -9.86 -4.23
N LEU A 222 -11.87 -10.66 -4.62
CA LEU A 222 -12.38 -11.76 -3.79
C LEU A 222 -11.29 -12.79 -3.47
N VAL A 223 -10.54 -13.25 -4.48
CA VAL A 223 -9.45 -14.23 -4.29
C VAL A 223 -8.38 -13.67 -3.36
N LEU A 224 -8.03 -12.40 -3.50
CA LEU A 224 -7.03 -11.74 -2.67
C LEU A 224 -7.48 -11.61 -1.22
N SER A 225 -8.74 -11.24 -0.98
CA SER A 225 -9.32 -11.21 0.37
C SER A 225 -9.32 -12.59 1.02
N LEU A 226 -9.71 -13.64 0.29
CA LEU A 226 -9.66 -15.02 0.79
C LEU A 226 -8.23 -15.47 1.08
N ALA A 227 -7.26 -15.08 0.24
CA ALA A 227 -5.86 -15.39 0.46
C ALA A 227 -5.33 -14.72 1.74
N VAL A 228 -5.63 -13.44 1.95
CA VAL A 228 -5.24 -12.72 3.17
C VAL A 228 -5.86 -13.36 4.41
N LEU A 229 -7.15 -13.70 4.36
CA LEU A 229 -7.84 -14.38 5.45
C LEU A 229 -7.21 -15.76 5.77
N GLY A 230 -6.96 -16.57 4.73
CA GLY A 230 -6.34 -17.88 4.88
C GLY A 230 -4.92 -17.79 5.42
N LEU A 231 -4.11 -16.86 4.92
CA LEU A 231 -2.77 -16.61 5.45
C LEU A 231 -2.83 -16.17 6.92
N ARG A 232 -3.75 -15.28 7.30
CA ARG A 232 -3.92 -14.84 8.69
C ARG A 232 -4.33 -16.00 9.61
N ALA A 233 -5.17 -16.91 9.14
CA ALA A 233 -5.55 -18.10 9.89
C ALA A 233 -4.36 -19.06 10.10
N LEU A 234 -3.45 -19.16 9.13
CA LEU A 234 -2.28 -20.06 9.19
C LEU A 234 -1.11 -19.49 10.01
N PHE A 235 -0.83 -18.19 9.88
CA PHE A 235 0.35 -17.55 10.47
C PHE A 235 0.05 -16.65 11.68
N GLY A 236 -1.23 -16.42 11.98
CA GLY A 236 -1.69 -15.52 13.03
C GLY A 236 -1.61 -14.04 12.66
N GLY A 237 -2.34 -13.21 13.41
CA GLY A 237 -2.40 -11.75 13.21
C GLY A 237 -1.10 -10.99 13.54
N ILE A 238 -0.13 -11.67 14.15
CA ILE A 238 1.18 -11.09 14.47
C ILE A 238 2.03 -10.95 13.20
N VAL A 239 2.03 -12.01 12.37
CA VAL A 239 2.80 -12.02 11.12
C VAL A 239 2.05 -11.24 10.07
N ILE A 240 0.74 -11.42 9.97
CA ILE A 240 -0.08 -10.85 8.92
C ILE A 240 -0.99 -9.78 9.51
N PRO A 241 -0.70 -8.49 9.24
CA PRO A 241 -1.51 -7.39 9.74
C PRO A 241 -2.97 -7.56 9.32
N GLY A 242 -3.87 -7.17 10.23
CA GLY A 242 -5.27 -7.03 9.88
C GLY A 242 -5.46 -5.87 8.89
N GLY A 243 -6.38 -6.07 7.96
CA GLY A 243 -6.99 -5.02 7.18
C GLY A 243 -8.50 -5.06 7.39
#